data_AF-A0A948B641-F1
#
_entry.id   AF-A0A948B641-F1
#
_cell.length_a   1.000
_cell.length_b   1.000
_cell.length_c   1.000
_cell.angle_alpha   90.00
_cell.angle_beta   90.00
_cell.angle_gamma   90.00
#
_symmetry.space_group_name_H-M   'P 1'
#
loop_
_entity.id
_entity.type
_entity.pdbx_description
1 polymer ?
#
loop_
_entity_poly.entity_id
_entity_poly.type
_entity_poly.pdbx_seq_one_letter_code
_entity_poly.pdbx_strand_id
1 'polypeptide(L)'
;LAHSTGFLEVRGGNQVVILADTAERVEELELEKIEAAKEQARRILTEKRNIDEVAFADASAMMERELARERVAKKKYRKLPNQLT
;
A
#
# COMPACT_ATOMS: atom_id res chain seq x y z
N LEU A 1 4.31 3.42 -7.78
CA LEU A 1 2.92 2.94 -7.76
C LEU A 1 2.80 1.95 -6.62
N ALA A 2 1.75 2.07 -5.81
CA ALA A 2 1.33 1.03 -4.87
C ALA A 2 0.14 0.30 -5.48
N HIS A 3 0.09 -1.03 -5.34
CA HIS A 3 -0.97 -1.85 -5.89
C HIS A 3 -1.47 -2.86 -4.86
N SER A 4 -2.77 -3.04 -4.79
CA SER A 4 -3.39 -4.16 -4.10
C SER A 4 -3.89 -5.14 -5.16
N THR A 5 -3.23 -6.30 -5.26
CA THR A 5 -3.61 -7.48 -6.07
C THR A 5 -3.85 -7.26 -7.58
N GLY A 6 -3.66 -8.28 -8.41
CA GLY A 6 -3.79 -8.13 -9.87
C GLY A 6 -3.17 -9.24 -10.74
N PHE A 7 -3.27 -9.06 -12.05
CA PHE A 7 -2.68 -9.93 -13.08
C PHE A 7 -1.62 -9.19 -13.92
N LEU A 8 -0.54 -9.88 -14.26
CA LEU A 8 0.55 -9.39 -15.11
C LEU A 8 0.57 -10.19 -16.42
N GLU A 9 0.40 -9.50 -17.55
CA GLU A 9 0.55 -10.08 -18.88
C GLU A 9 1.82 -9.53 -19.56
N VAL A 10 2.66 -10.42 -20.07
CA VAL A 10 3.82 -10.05 -20.90
C VAL A 10 3.51 -10.40 -22.36
N ARG A 11 3.45 -9.39 -23.22
CA ARG A 11 3.15 -9.51 -24.65
C ARG A 11 4.42 -9.36 -25.49
N GLY A 12 4.35 -9.81 -26.75
CA GLY A 12 5.42 -9.56 -27.73
C GLY A 12 5.67 -8.06 -27.94
N GLY A 13 6.88 -7.71 -28.36
CA GLY A 13 7.25 -6.31 -28.62
C GLY A 13 7.56 -5.49 -27.35
N ASN A 14 8.08 -6.13 -26.29
CA ASN A 14 8.46 -5.49 -25.02
C ASN A 14 7.30 -4.77 -24.30
N GLN A 15 6.07 -5.25 -24.47
CA GLN A 15 4.90 -4.70 -23.79
C GLN A 15 4.56 -5.52 -22.54
N VAL A 16 4.37 -4.83 -21.42
CA VAL A 16 3.91 -5.40 -20.15
C VAL A 16 2.63 -4.71 -19.73
N VAL A 17 1.58 -5.48 -19.48
CA VAL A 17 0.27 -4.99 -19.04
C VAL A 17 0.03 -5.47 -17.61
N ILE A 18 -0.32 -4.54 -16.72
CA ILE A 18 -0.67 -4.83 -15.33
C ILE A 18 -2.13 -4.42 -15.12
N LEU A 19 -2.96 -5.38 -14.75
CA LEU A 19 -4.31 -5.16 -14.25
C LEU A 19 -4.27 -5.28 -12.73
N ALA A 20 -4.65 -4.23 -12.01
CA ALA A 20 -4.67 -4.26 -10.56
C ALA A 20 -6.00 -3.69 -10.04
N ASP A 21 -6.49 -4.22 -8.92
CA ASP A 21 -7.73 -3.73 -8.30
C ASP A 21 -7.57 -2.30 -7.79
N THR A 22 -6.34 -1.89 -7.45
CA THR A 22 -6.03 -0.49 -7.12
C THR A 22 -4.62 -0.14 -7.60
N ALA A 23 -4.47 1.08 -8.12
CA ALA A 23 -3.19 1.62 -8.58
C ALA A 23 -3.07 3.09 -8.19
N GLU A 24 -2.39 3.35 -7.07
CA GLU A 24 -2.13 4.72 -6.59
C GLU A 24 -0.80 5.24 -7.10
N ARG A 25 -0.80 6.45 -7.65
CA ARG A 25 0.42 7.14 -8.06
C ARG A 25 1.15 7.69 -6.84
N VAL A 26 2.48 7.80 -6.94
CA VAL A 26 3.31 8.19 -5.79
C VAL A 26 3.04 9.63 -5.38
N GLU A 27 2.73 10.47 -6.36
CA GLU A 27 2.29 11.84 -6.22
C GLU A 27 1.01 11.98 -5.38
N GLU A 28 0.08 11.03 -5.47
CA GLU A 28 -1.22 11.00 -4.77
C GLU A 28 -1.12 10.46 -3.34
N LEU A 29 -0.01 9.81 -2.98
CA LEU A 29 0.21 9.27 -1.64
C LEU A 29 0.58 10.38 -0.64
N GLU A 30 -0.23 10.49 0.43
CA GLU A 30 0.03 11.32 1.60
C GLU A 30 0.47 10.46 2.79
N LEU A 31 1.70 10.66 3.27
CA LEU A 31 2.30 9.81 4.30
C LEU A 31 1.51 9.81 5.62
N GLU A 32 1.02 10.97 6.05
CA GLU A 32 0.29 11.14 7.30
C GLU A 32 -1.01 10.32 7.31
N LYS A 33 -1.76 10.32 6.19
CA LYS A 33 -2.97 9.51 6.03
C LYS A 33 -2.66 8.01 6.07
N ILE A 34 -1.57 7.59 5.43
CA ILE A 34 -1.11 6.19 5.43
C ILE A 34 -0.71 5.76 6.85
N GLU A 35 -0.01 6.60 7.59
CA GLU A 35 0.39 6.31 8.97
C GLU A 35 -0.81 6.21 9.91
N ALA A 36 -1.80 7.11 9.78
CA ALA A 36 -3.05 7.05 10.55
C ALA A 36 -3.84 5.76 10.26
N ALA A 37 -3.98 5.38 8.99
CA ALA A 37 -4.67 4.15 8.60
C ALA A 37 -3.96 2.89 9.11
N LYS A 38 -2.62 2.87 9.05
CA LYS A 38 -1.78 1.79 9.59
C LYS A 38 -1.96 1.63 11.10
N GLU A 39 -1.99 2.74 11.83
CA GLU A 39 -2.19 2.75 13.28
C GLU A 39 -3.59 2.24 13.65
N GLN A 40 -4.62 2.63 12.89
CA GLN A 40 -5.97 2.09 13.07
C GLN A 40 -6.03 0.58 12.85
N ALA A 41 -5.44 0.07 11.76
CA ALA A 41 -5.38 -1.37 11.48
C ALA A 41 -4.65 -2.14 12.60
N ARG A 42 -3.55 -1.58 13.12
CA ARG A 42 -2.80 -2.15 14.25
C ARG A 42 -3.65 -2.24 15.52
N ARG A 43 -4.44 -1.21 15.84
CA ARG A 43 -5.34 -1.23 17.00
C ARG A 43 -6.37 -2.34 16.89
N ILE A 44 -7.03 -2.46 15.74
CA ILE A 44 -8.02 -3.52 15.49
C ILE A 44 -7.38 -4.91 15.62
N LEU A 45 -6.18 -5.12 15.06
CA LEU A 45 -5.43 -6.38 15.21
C LEU A 45 -5.14 -6.72 16.68
N THR A 46 -4.85 -5.71 17.49
CA THR A 46 -4.55 -5.89 18.92
C THR A 46 -5.81 -6.22 19.71
N GLU A 47 -6.92 -5.54 19.41
CA GLU A 47 -8.19 -5.69 20.10
C GLU A 47 -8.97 -6.95 19.70
N LYS A 48 -8.92 -7.35 18.43
CA LYS A 48 -9.78 -8.41 17.87
C LYS A 48 -9.12 -9.77 17.74
N ARG A 49 -7.83 -9.90 18.09
CA ARG A 49 -7.00 -11.10 17.90
C ARG A 49 -7.63 -12.42 18.35
N ASN A 50 -8.42 -12.41 19.42
CA ASN A 50 -9.02 -13.61 20.02
C ASN A 50 -10.56 -13.56 20.08
N ILE A 51 -11.18 -12.58 19.44
CA ILE A 51 -12.62 -12.28 19.60
C ILE A 51 -13.37 -12.54 18.29
N ASP A 52 -12.76 -12.18 17.15
CA ASP A 52 -13.42 -12.20 15.86
C ASP A 52 -12.40 -12.46 14.75
N GLU A 53 -12.39 -13.69 14.23
CA GLU A 53 -11.45 -14.14 13.20
C GLU A 53 -11.61 -13.38 11.87
N VAL A 54 -12.84 -13.00 11.51
CA VAL A 54 -13.12 -12.27 10.28
C VAL A 54 -12.60 -10.85 10.40
N ALA A 55 -12.93 -10.16 11.51
CA ALA A 55 -12.42 -8.82 11.76
C ALA A 55 -10.88 -8.79 11.87
N PHE A 56 -10.28 -9.85 12.40
CA PHE A 56 -8.82 -9.99 12.45
C PHE A 56 -8.21 -10.19 11.05
N ALA A 57 -8.81 -11.02 10.21
CA ALA A 57 -8.37 -11.23 8.83
C ALA A 57 -8.46 -9.94 8.01
N ASP A 58 -9.57 -9.21 8.11
CA ASP A 58 -9.77 -7.92 7.43
C ASP A 58 -8.75 -6.88 7.89
N ALA A 59 -8.53 -6.77 9.21
CA ALA A 59 -7.53 -5.85 9.77
C ALA A 59 -6.10 -6.23 9.35
N SER A 60 -5.82 -7.52 9.18
CA SER A 60 -4.52 -8.01 8.68
C SER A 60 -4.31 -7.56 7.23
N ALA A 61 -5.31 -7.75 6.37
CA ALA A 61 -5.25 -7.32 4.98
C ALA A 61 -5.13 -5.79 4.86
N MET A 62 -5.82 -5.03 5.72
CA MET A 62 -5.67 -3.57 5.80
C MET A 62 -4.24 -3.18 6.20
N MET A 63 -3.67 -3.85 7.21
CA MET A 63 -2.31 -3.58 7.67
C MET A 63 -1.28 -3.84 6.57
N GLU A 64 -1.39 -4.95 5.84
CA GLU A 64 -0.51 -5.28 4.72
C GLU A 64 -0.58 -4.21 3.61
N ARG A 65 -1.79 -3.76 3.27
CA ARG A 65 -2.01 -2.69 2.29
C ARG A 65 -1.30 -1.40 2.71
N GLU A 66 -1.49 -0.94 3.93
CA GLU A 66 -0.89 0.31 4.40
C GLU A 66 0.65 0.23 4.51
N LEU A 67 1.20 -0.93 4.88
CA LEU A 67 2.66 -1.15 4.84
C LEU A 67 3.23 -1.06 3.41
N ALA A 68 2.50 -1.57 2.42
CA ALA A 68 2.90 -1.46 1.01
C ALA A 68 2.87 0.00 0.54
N ARG A 69 1.80 0.75 0.87
CA ARG A 69 1.67 2.18 0.57
C ARG A 69 2.77 3.00 1.24
N GLU A 70 3.06 2.75 2.51
CA GLU A 70 4.12 3.43 3.29
C GLU A 70 5.49 3.25 2.64
N ARG A 71 5.83 2.02 2.21
CA ARG A 71 7.11 1.74 1.53
C ARG A 71 7.26 2.53 0.23
N VAL A 72 6.18 2.69 -0.53
CA VAL A 72 6.18 3.45 -1.79
C VAL A 72 6.25 4.95 -1.50
N ALA A 73 5.46 5.44 -0.55
CA ALA A 73 5.48 6.83 -0.11
C ALA A 73 6.88 7.24 0.39
N LYS A 74 7.53 6.44 1.25
CA LYS A 74 8.89 6.70 1.74
C LYS A 74 9.94 6.76 0.61
N LYS A 75 9.77 6.00 -0.48
CA LYS A 75 10.64 6.11 -1.67
C LYS A 75 10.51 7.45 -2.39
N LYS A 76 9.34 8.11 -2.35
CA LYS A 76 9.15 9.50 -2.84
C LYS A 76 10.10 10.45 -2.12
N TYR A 77 10.03 10.45 -0.78
CA TYR A 77 10.82 11.34 0.07
C TYR A 77 12.33 11.09 -0.06
N ARG A 78 12.76 9.83 -0.28
CA ARG A 78 14.18 9.50 -0.50
C ARG A 78 14.71 9.91 -1.88
N LYS A 79 13.86 10.11 -2.89
CA LYS A 79 14.26 10.55 -4.24
C LYS A 79 14.25 12.07 -4.43
N LEU A 80 13.70 12.82 -3.47
CA LEU A 80 13.67 14.28 -3.48
C LEU A 80 14.97 15.04 -3.05
N PRO A 81 16.15 14.46 -2.74
CA PRO A 81 17.33 15.26 -2.38
C PRO A 81 18.00 16.04 -3.54
N ASN A 82 17.49 16.04 -4.78
CA ASN A 82 18.29 16.55 -5.92
C ASN A 82 17.51 17.29 -7.03
N GLN A 83 16.43 18.00 -6.70
CA GLN A 83 15.73 18.85 -7.68
C GLN A 83 15.46 20.28 -7.18
N LEU A 84 16.37 20.83 -6.38
CA LEU A 84 16.42 22.25 -6.08
C LEU A 84 17.82 22.78 -6.44
N THR A 85 18.03 22.98 -7.74
CA THR A 85 19.05 23.88 -8.28
C THR A 85 18.33 24.90 -9.15
#